data_AF-K2RUG4-F1
#
_entry.id   AF-K2RUG4-F1
#
_cell.length_a   1.000
_cell.length_b   1.000
_cell.length_c   1.000
_cell.angle_alpha   90.00
_cell.angle_beta   90.00
_cell.angle_gamma   90.00
#
_symmetry.space_group_name_H-M   'P 1'
#
loop_
_entity.id
_entity.type
_entity.pdbx_description
1 polymer ?
#
loop_
_entity_poly.entity_id
_entity_poly.type
_entity_poly.pdbx_seq_one_letter_code
_entity_poly.pdbx_strand_id
1 'polypeptide(L)'
;MLSFHIKYEETDGITIGNLNACRDWSHVTDIIHGYQVLADRGQSCEVYNQGSMRCNSVLSYILLGLEKAGWNVNRIETLNGDADKTIDNPAQLNNDPLFGVKFDKTRVDQMILEDQLEYTIQDKGIKVTTDSRPINIEFNPDRFRPAEIPLVLCDNRKIQKIGGKIECSLSDVINDQLEYFNKKENRV
;
A
#
# COMPACT_ATOMS: atom_id res chain seq x y z
N MET A 1 -9.03 -2.31 3.85
CA MET A 1 -10.06 -3.18 4.47
C MET A 1 -10.43 -2.73 5.89
N LEU A 2 -9.50 -2.23 6.72
CA LEU A 2 -9.82 -1.72 8.08
C LEU A 2 -10.23 -0.24 8.13
N SER A 3 -9.73 0.60 7.21
CA SER A 3 -10.14 2.01 7.08
C SER A 3 -11.65 2.21 6.85
N PHE A 4 -12.33 1.20 6.31
CA PHE A 4 -13.75 1.21 5.98
C PHE A 4 -14.66 1.21 7.20
N HIS A 5 -14.40 0.28 8.11
CA HIS A 5 -15.13 0.17 9.36
C HIS A 5 -14.96 1.47 10.18
N ILE A 6 -13.82 2.16 10.04
CA ILE A 6 -13.59 3.44 10.73
C ILE A 6 -14.47 4.55 10.14
N LYS A 7 -14.62 4.59 8.81
CA LYS A 7 -15.50 5.56 8.14
C LYS A 7 -16.97 5.41 8.55
N TYR A 8 -17.44 4.18 8.74
CA TYR A 8 -18.81 3.90 9.15
C TYR A 8 -18.99 3.76 10.67
N GLU A 9 -17.98 4.15 11.47
CA GLU A 9 -17.99 4.06 12.94
C GLU A 9 -18.24 2.63 13.48
N GLU A 10 -17.92 1.62 12.67
CA GLU A 10 -17.97 0.19 13.02
C GLU A 10 -16.70 -0.25 13.79
N THR A 11 -15.62 0.52 13.72
CA THR A 11 -14.43 0.37 14.58
C THR A 11 -13.77 1.73 14.86
N ASP A 12 -13.04 1.82 15.97
CA ASP A 12 -12.33 3.03 16.41
C ASP A 12 -10.85 3.06 16.01
N GLY A 13 -10.32 1.96 15.48
CA GLY A 13 -8.91 1.86 15.11
C GLY A 13 -8.59 0.68 14.19
N ILE A 14 -7.32 0.62 13.78
CA ILE A 14 -6.77 -0.44 12.93
C ILE A 14 -5.79 -1.25 13.76
N THR A 15 -5.96 -2.57 13.81
CA THR A 15 -4.94 -3.46 14.40
C THR A 15 -4.16 -4.17 13.29
N ILE A 16 -2.84 -4.07 13.26
CA ILE A 16 -2.01 -4.58 12.15
C ILE A 16 -0.63 -5.09 12.60
N GLY A 17 0.06 -5.83 11.72
CA GLY A 17 1.45 -6.22 11.89
C GLY A 17 2.41 -5.16 11.34
N ASN A 18 3.35 -5.59 10.49
CA ASN A 18 4.36 -4.70 9.92
C ASN A 18 3.80 -3.69 8.89
N LEU A 19 3.91 -2.40 9.20
CA LEU A 19 3.53 -1.30 8.29
C LEU A 19 4.59 -0.96 7.24
N ASN A 20 5.85 -1.31 7.50
CA ASN A 20 6.98 -0.98 6.62
C ASN A 20 7.04 -1.86 5.37
N ALA A 21 6.31 -2.98 5.37
CA ALA A 21 6.33 -3.95 4.28
C ALA A 21 5.90 -3.30 2.95
N CYS A 22 6.85 -3.24 2.03
CA CYS A 22 6.70 -2.68 0.69
C CYS A 22 6.31 -3.80 -0.29
N ARG A 23 5.21 -3.61 -1.02
CA ARG A 23 4.65 -4.61 -1.94
C ARG A 23 4.34 -4.02 -3.30
N ASP A 24 4.45 -4.88 -4.31
CA ASP A 24 3.94 -4.64 -5.65
C ASP A 24 2.44 -4.99 -5.71
N TRP A 25 1.61 -3.95 -5.64
CA TRP A 25 0.16 -4.06 -5.70
C TRP A 25 -0.32 -3.98 -7.14
N SER A 26 -0.92 -5.07 -7.62
CA SER A 26 -1.47 -5.17 -8.97
C SER A 26 -2.98 -5.35 -8.94
N HIS A 27 -3.68 -4.71 -9.88
CA HIS A 27 -5.11 -4.95 -10.06
C HIS A 27 -5.34 -6.32 -10.69
N VAL A 28 -6.36 -7.05 -10.22
CA VAL A 28 -6.64 -8.42 -10.69
C VAL A 28 -6.89 -8.48 -12.20
N THR A 29 -7.56 -7.47 -12.76
CA THR A 29 -7.83 -7.37 -14.20
C THR A 29 -6.55 -7.30 -15.03
N ASP A 30 -5.55 -6.52 -14.60
CA ASP A 30 -4.25 -6.44 -15.29
C ASP A 30 -3.54 -7.81 -15.30
N ILE A 31 -3.62 -8.55 -14.18
CA ILE A 31 -3.06 -9.91 -14.08
C ILE A 31 -3.78 -10.89 -15.01
N ILE A 32 -5.11 -10.79 -15.11
CA ILE A 32 -5.90 -11.64 -16.04
C ILE A 32 -5.53 -11.34 -17.49
N HIS A 33 -5.43 -10.06 -17.86
CA HIS A 33 -4.97 -9.67 -19.20
C HIS A 33 -3.56 -10.20 -19.49
N GLY A 34 -2.66 -10.19 -18.50
CA GLY A 34 -1.34 -10.79 -18.62
C GLY A 34 -1.40 -12.31 -18.86
N TYR A 35 -2.28 -13.05 -18.20
CA TYR A 35 -2.50 -14.47 -18.52
C TYR A 35 -2.99 -14.68 -19.96
N GLN A 36 -3.88 -13.84 -20.47
CA GLN A 36 -4.33 -13.90 -21.86
C GLN A 36 -3.18 -13.66 -22.84
N VAL A 37 -2.31 -12.68 -22.56
CA VAL A 37 -1.11 -12.42 -23.38
C VAL A 37 -0.16 -13.62 -23.37
N LEU A 38 0.04 -14.27 -22.21
CA LEU A 38 0.89 -15.46 -22.13
C LEU A 38 0.30 -16.64 -22.90
N ALA A 39 -1.02 -16.81 -22.89
CA ALA A 39 -1.68 -17.87 -23.65
C ALA A 39 -1.57 -17.68 -25.17
N ASP A 40 -1.65 -16.43 -25.64
CA ASP A 40 -1.58 -16.09 -27.07
C ASP A 40 -0.13 -16.01 -27.60
N ARG A 41 0.79 -15.46 -26.80
CA ARG A 41 2.13 -15.02 -27.27
C ARG A 41 3.30 -15.48 -26.39
N GLY A 42 3.02 -16.16 -25.29
CA GLY A 42 4.05 -16.69 -24.41
C GLY A 42 4.85 -17.77 -25.11
N GLN A 43 6.16 -17.82 -24.85
CA GLN A 43 7.01 -18.88 -25.33
C GLN A 43 6.98 -20.06 -24.34
N SER A 44 6.79 -21.27 -24.87
CA SER A 44 6.82 -22.49 -24.04
C SER A 44 8.14 -22.61 -23.29
N CYS A 45 8.08 -23.12 -22.05
CA CYS A 45 9.21 -23.30 -21.14
C CYS A 45 9.90 -22.01 -20.66
N GLU A 46 9.37 -20.83 -20.99
CA GLU A 46 9.87 -19.56 -20.48
C GLU A 46 9.08 -19.09 -19.25
N VAL A 47 9.77 -18.46 -18.30
CA VAL A 47 9.15 -17.87 -17.09
C VAL A 47 8.89 -16.38 -17.31
N TYR A 48 7.73 -15.89 -16.88
CA TYR A 48 7.32 -14.49 -16.98
C TYR A 48 6.80 -14.01 -15.63
N ASN A 49 7.38 -12.93 -15.11
CA ASN A 49 6.86 -12.28 -13.92
C ASN A 49 5.68 -11.37 -14.30
N GLN A 50 4.64 -11.39 -13.47
CA GLN A 50 3.51 -10.49 -13.56
C GLN A 50 3.39 -9.69 -12.28
N GLY A 51 3.19 -8.39 -12.44
CA GLY A 51 3.14 -7.41 -11.38
C GLY A 51 3.15 -6.02 -11.98
N SER A 52 2.86 -5.01 -11.18
CA SER A 52 2.72 -3.63 -11.62
C SER A 52 4.06 -2.95 -11.91
N MET A 53 5.16 -3.51 -11.40
CA MET A 53 6.49 -2.90 -11.40
C MET A 53 6.48 -1.54 -10.67
N ARG A 54 5.73 -1.48 -9.58
CA ARG A 54 5.63 -0.35 -8.64
C ARG A 54 5.61 -0.93 -7.23
N CYS A 55 5.98 -0.15 -6.23
CA CYS A 55 6.00 -0.68 -4.87
C CYS A 55 5.60 0.37 -3.85
N ASN A 56 4.65 0.02 -2.97
CA ASN A 56 4.19 0.90 -1.91
C ASN A 56 4.05 0.12 -0.59
N SER A 57 4.32 0.80 0.52
CA SER A 57 4.21 0.23 1.86
C SER A 57 2.75 -0.04 2.24
N VAL A 58 2.57 -0.95 3.20
CA VAL A 58 1.26 -1.14 3.86
C VAL A 58 0.77 0.17 4.49
N LEU A 59 1.67 0.98 5.07
CA LEU A 59 1.34 2.30 5.59
C LEU A 59 0.72 3.19 4.51
N SER A 60 1.38 3.36 3.36
CA SER A 60 0.86 4.18 2.27
C SER A 60 -0.48 3.70 1.75
N TYR A 61 -0.68 2.38 1.67
CA TYR A 61 -1.96 1.81 1.28
C TYR A 61 -3.09 2.27 2.21
N ILE A 62 -2.84 2.31 3.53
CA ILE A 62 -3.80 2.80 4.52
C ILE A 62 -4.02 4.30 4.36
N LEU A 63 -2.95 5.11 4.29
CA LEU A 63 -3.06 6.57 4.21
C LEU A 63 -3.79 7.01 2.94
N LEU A 64 -3.43 6.45 1.79
CA LEU A 64 -4.14 6.70 0.53
C LEU A 64 -5.60 6.23 0.59
N GLY A 65 -5.86 5.11 1.28
CA GLY A 65 -7.22 4.65 1.56
C GLY A 65 -8.06 5.65 2.37
N LEU A 66 -7.46 6.31 3.36
CA LEU A 66 -8.12 7.35 4.16
C LEU A 66 -8.39 8.62 3.31
N GLU A 67 -7.40 9.08 2.55
CA GLU A 67 -7.53 10.21 1.62
C GLU A 67 -8.70 9.97 0.63
N LYS A 68 -8.73 8.79 0.00
CA LYS A 68 -9.78 8.40 -0.94
C LYS A 68 -11.14 8.16 -0.27
N ALA A 69 -11.15 7.82 1.02
CA ALA A 69 -12.36 7.78 1.82
C ALA A 69 -12.92 9.18 2.15
N GLY A 70 -12.17 10.24 1.84
CA GLY A 70 -12.53 11.64 2.03
C GLY A 70 -11.96 12.26 3.31
N TRP A 71 -10.94 11.64 3.93
CA TRP A 71 -10.30 12.12 5.15
C TRP A 71 -8.86 12.54 4.84
N ASN A 72 -8.61 13.84 4.89
CA ASN A 72 -7.29 14.40 4.58
C ASN A 72 -6.32 14.06 5.71
N VAL A 73 -5.20 13.41 5.38
CA VAL A 73 -4.18 12.95 6.31
C VAL A 73 -3.11 14.02 6.48
N ASN A 74 -3.14 14.70 7.62
CA ASN A 74 -2.28 15.85 7.89
C ASN A 74 -0.92 15.43 8.48
N ARG A 75 -0.92 14.46 9.41
CA ARG A 75 0.26 14.06 10.18
C ARG A 75 0.16 12.62 10.66
N ILE A 76 1.31 11.97 10.81
CA ILE A 76 1.46 10.75 11.59
C ILE A 76 2.51 10.92 12.69
N GLU A 77 2.29 10.24 13.81
CA GLU A 77 3.20 10.19 14.97
C GLU A 77 3.12 8.80 15.62
N THR A 78 4.19 8.34 16.26
CA THR A 78 4.16 7.05 16.97
C THR A 78 3.33 7.14 18.26
N LEU A 79 2.71 6.03 18.66
CA LEU A 79 1.93 5.98 19.90
C LEU A 79 2.80 6.03 21.16
N ASN A 80 4.10 5.72 21.05
CA ASN A 80 5.06 5.89 22.14
C ASN A 80 5.61 7.32 22.29
N GLY A 81 5.30 8.24 21.36
CA GLY A 81 5.70 9.64 21.42
C GLY A 81 7.13 9.92 20.94
N ASP A 82 7.69 9.07 20.07
CA ASP A 82 8.97 9.31 19.40
C ASP A 82 8.85 10.49 18.40
N ALA A 83 9.45 11.62 18.77
CA ALA A 83 9.40 12.85 17.98
C ALA A 83 10.13 12.72 16.64
N ASP A 84 11.14 11.86 16.53
CA ASP A 84 11.92 11.67 15.30
C ASP A 84 11.10 10.93 14.22
N LYS A 85 10.03 10.24 14.62
CA LYS A 85 9.10 9.52 13.74
C LYS A 85 7.77 10.24 13.56
N THR A 86 7.80 11.58 13.63
CA THR A 86 6.64 12.44 13.33
C THR A 86 6.76 13.00 11.92
N ILE A 87 5.77 12.74 11.08
CA ILE A 87 5.78 13.09 9.66
C ILE A 87 4.54 13.89 9.29
N ASP A 88 4.75 15.10 8.79
CA ASP A 88 3.71 15.94 8.19
C ASP A 88 3.50 15.60 6.71
N ASN A 89 2.24 15.70 6.27
CA ASN A 89 1.79 15.36 4.91
C ASN A 89 2.32 13.99 4.44
N PRO A 90 2.14 12.91 5.22
CA PRO A 90 2.78 11.62 4.96
C PRO A 90 2.29 10.96 3.66
N ALA A 91 1.08 11.28 3.20
CA ALA A 91 0.50 10.77 1.96
C ALA A 91 0.88 11.58 0.71
N GLN A 92 1.69 12.64 0.84
CA GLN A 92 2.11 13.47 -0.30
C GLN A 92 2.78 12.63 -1.37
N LEU A 93 2.32 12.75 -2.62
CA LEU A 93 2.83 11.96 -3.74
C LEU A 93 4.09 12.57 -4.37
N ASN A 94 4.96 11.68 -4.82
CA ASN A 94 6.17 11.93 -5.59
C ASN A 94 6.29 10.86 -6.69
N ASN A 95 6.84 11.19 -7.86
CA ASN A 95 7.13 10.25 -8.95
C ASN A 95 8.60 10.30 -9.43
N ASP A 96 9.50 10.74 -8.55
CA ASP A 96 10.94 10.63 -8.81
C ASP A 96 11.34 9.15 -8.99
N PRO A 97 12.28 8.84 -9.89
CA PRO A 97 12.74 7.47 -10.07
C PRO A 97 13.34 6.90 -8.80
N LEU A 98 12.98 5.66 -8.47
CA LEU A 98 13.64 4.86 -7.44
C LEU A 98 13.90 3.46 -7.99
N PHE A 99 15.07 2.90 -7.71
CA PHE A 99 15.52 1.63 -8.28
C PHE A 99 15.47 1.58 -9.83
N GLY A 100 15.62 2.73 -10.49
CA GLY A 100 15.55 2.85 -11.95
C GLY A 100 14.13 2.79 -12.53
N VAL A 101 13.09 2.85 -11.70
CA VAL A 101 11.69 2.82 -12.10
C VAL A 101 10.98 4.09 -11.62
N LYS A 102 10.11 4.67 -12.45
CA LYS A 102 9.23 5.78 -12.09
C LYS A 102 7.86 5.24 -11.72
N PHE A 103 7.38 5.59 -10.52
CA PHE A 103 6.06 5.25 -10.04
C PHE A 103 5.62 6.24 -8.95
N ASP A 104 4.31 6.37 -8.76
CA ASP A 104 3.77 7.20 -7.68
C ASP A 104 4.03 6.55 -6.32
N LYS A 105 4.72 7.28 -5.46
CA LYS A 105 5.04 6.88 -4.09
C LYS A 105 4.70 8.01 -3.14
N THR A 106 4.29 7.67 -1.93
CA THR A 106 4.06 8.69 -0.90
C THR A 106 5.38 9.15 -0.29
N ARG A 107 5.34 10.22 0.51
CA ARG A 107 6.46 10.66 1.32
C ARG A 107 6.96 9.55 2.25
N VAL A 108 6.05 8.82 2.90
CA VAL A 108 6.45 7.71 3.78
C VAL A 108 7.01 6.52 3.01
N ASP A 109 6.52 6.22 1.80
CA ASP A 109 7.14 5.21 0.94
C ASP A 109 8.58 5.57 0.63
N GLN A 110 8.84 6.83 0.25
CA GLN A 110 10.19 7.29 -0.03
C GLN A 110 11.10 7.15 1.21
N MET A 111 10.64 7.61 2.37
CA MET A 111 11.42 7.52 3.61
C MET A 111 11.70 6.07 4.02
N ILE A 112 10.73 5.16 3.85
CA ILE A 112 10.92 3.73 4.14
C ILE A 112 11.90 3.09 3.15
N LEU A 113 11.76 3.36 1.85
CA LEU A 113 12.61 2.75 0.82
C LEU A 113 14.05 3.31 0.80
N GLU A 114 14.28 4.48 1.39
CA GLU A 114 15.60 5.08 1.59
C GLU A 114 16.19 4.79 2.99
N ASP A 115 15.59 3.87 3.75
CA ASP A 115 16.00 3.47 5.11
C ASP A 115 16.03 4.64 6.13
N GLN A 116 15.21 5.68 5.91
CA GLN A 116 15.08 6.86 6.78
C GLN A 116 13.93 6.73 7.78
N LEU A 117 13.01 5.79 7.57
CA LEU A 117 11.86 5.56 8.43
C LEU A 117 11.60 4.06 8.58
N GLU A 118 11.57 3.61 9.82
CA GLU A 118 11.16 2.25 10.17
C GLU A 118 10.35 2.27 11.45
N TYR A 119 9.20 1.60 11.44
CA TYR A 119 8.38 1.37 12.61
C TYR A 119 8.61 -0.02 13.19
N THR A 120 8.82 -0.10 14.50
CA THR A 120 9.03 -1.36 15.21
C THR A 120 7.94 -1.58 16.25
N ILE A 121 7.89 -2.78 16.83
CA ILE A 121 6.94 -3.11 17.90
C ILE A 121 7.06 -2.17 19.11
N GLN A 122 8.24 -1.57 19.34
CA GLN A 122 8.48 -0.59 20.42
C GLN A 122 7.69 0.71 20.21
N ASP A 123 7.31 1.02 18.97
CA ASP A 123 6.50 2.20 18.65
C ASP A 123 5.04 2.05 19.08
N LYS A 124 4.60 0.82 19.41
CA LYS A 124 3.22 0.41 19.77
C LYS A 124 2.17 0.62 18.69
N GLY A 125 2.46 1.45 17.69
CA GLY A 125 1.57 1.80 16.61
C GLY A 125 1.80 3.24 16.17
N ILE A 126 0.88 3.74 15.36
CA ILE A 126 0.91 5.09 14.80
C ILE A 126 -0.45 5.73 15.01
N LYS A 127 -0.45 6.98 15.44
CA LYS A 127 -1.61 7.86 15.41
C LYS A 127 -1.59 8.66 14.12
N VAL A 128 -2.67 8.55 13.34
CA VAL A 128 -2.91 9.30 12.11
C VAL A 128 -3.84 10.46 12.44
N THR A 129 -3.35 11.68 12.26
CA THR A 129 -4.17 12.90 12.41
C THR A 129 -4.80 13.24 11.07
N THR A 130 -6.14 13.24 11.04
CA THR A 130 -6.93 13.66 9.86
C THR A 130 -7.71 14.94 10.14
N ASP A 131 -8.33 15.52 9.12
CA ASP A 131 -9.26 16.63 9.24
C ASP A 131 -10.61 16.27 9.88
N SER A 132 -10.98 14.98 9.86
CA SER A 132 -12.21 14.49 10.50
C SER A 132 -11.98 14.09 11.95
N ARG A 133 -11.12 13.09 12.19
CA ARG A 133 -10.76 12.61 13.53
C ARG A 133 -9.39 11.91 13.56
N PRO A 134 -8.69 11.88 14.70
CA PRO A 134 -7.52 11.03 14.85
C PRO A 134 -7.89 9.55 14.74
N ILE A 135 -7.00 8.75 14.17
CA ILE A 135 -7.15 7.30 14.04
C ILE A 135 -5.91 6.62 14.61
N ASN A 136 -6.10 5.64 15.48
CA ASN A 136 -5.00 4.83 15.98
C ASN A 136 -4.84 3.58 15.12
N ILE A 137 -3.60 3.33 14.71
CA ILE A 137 -3.15 2.09 14.09
C ILE A 137 -2.25 1.39 15.09
N GLU A 138 -2.72 0.33 15.72
CA GLU A 138 -2.02 -0.38 16.79
C GLU A 138 -1.30 -1.63 16.26
N PHE A 139 -0.10 -1.86 16.76
CA PHE A 139 0.70 -3.03 16.40
C PHE A 139 0.28 -4.24 17.21
N ASN A 140 -0.10 -5.30 16.51
CA ASN A 140 -0.36 -6.62 17.08
C ASN A 140 0.87 -7.52 16.86
N PRO A 141 1.59 -7.89 17.93
CA PRO A 141 2.79 -8.74 17.86
C PRO A 141 2.56 -10.07 17.12
N ASP A 142 1.39 -10.68 17.28
CA ASP A 142 1.03 -11.96 16.66
C ASP A 142 0.88 -11.88 15.13
N ARG A 143 0.77 -10.66 14.59
CA ARG A 143 0.70 -10.38 13.15
C ARG A 143 2.06 -10.06 12.53
N PHE A 144 3.14 -10.00 13.32
CA PHE A 144 4.51 -9.86 12.81
C PHE A 144 5.07 -11.23 12.43
N ARG A 145 5.71 -11.31 11.26
CA ARG A 145 6.34 -12.55 10.80
C ARG A 145 7.77 -12.63 11.35
N PRO A 146 8.22 -13.81 11.82
CA PRO A 146 9.61 -14.00 12.23
C PRO A 146 10.63 -13.75 11.11
N ALA A 147 10.23 -13.99 9.85
CA ALA A 147 10.98 -13.66 8.66
C ALA A 147 10.10 -12.81 7.74
N GLU A 148 10.27 -11.49 7.81
CA GLU A 148 9.52 -10.53 7.02
C GLU A 148 10.27 -10.22 5.72
N ILE A 149 9.53 -10.14 4.60
CA ILE A 149 10.11 -9.69 3.33
C ILE A 149 9.92 -8.16 3.29
N PRO A 150 10.98 -7.35 3.36
CA PRO A 150 10.83 -5.90 3.44
C PRO A 150 10.28 -5.31 2.13
N LEU A 151 10.74 -5.82 0.98
CA LEU A 151 10.43 -5.29 -0.34
C LEU A 151 10.10 -6.42 -1.32
N VAL A 152 8.99 -6.26 -2.04
CA VAL A 152 8.65 -7.07 -3.22
C VAL A 152 8.40 -6.11 -4.38
N LEU A 153 9.22 -6.20 -5.43
CA LEU A 153 9.10 -5.40 -6.64
C LEU A 153 9.23 -6.32 -7.86
N CYS A 154 8.20 -6.34 -8.72
CA CYS A 154 8.21 -7.16 -9.92
C CYS A 154 9.05 -6.51 -11.02
N ASP A 155 9.80 -7.32 -11.77
CA ASP A 155 10.32 -6.95 -13.09
C ASP A 155 9.45 -7.60 -14.18
N ASN A 156 8.50 -6.83 -14.71
CA ASN A 156 7.57 -7.29 -15.73
C ASN A 156 8.03 -6.97 -17.18
N ARG A 157 9.28 -6.50 -17.38
CA ARG A 157 9.77 -6.06 -18.70
C ARG A 157 9.69 -7.15 -19.77
N LYS A 158 9.83 -8.42 -19.38
CA LYS A 158 9.76 -9.56 -20.29
C LYS A 158 8.36 -9.77 -20.86
N ILE A 159 7.31 -9.71 -20.03
CA ILE A 159 5.93 -9.86 -20.50
C ILE A 159 5.47 -8.62 -21.27
N GLN A 160 5.97 -7.43 -20.92
CA GLN A 160 5.70 -6.21 -21.68
C GLN A 160 6.15 -6.30 -23.15
N LYS A 161 7.30 -6.94 -23.42
CA LYS A 161 7.80 -7.14 -24.79
C LYS A 161 6.88 -7.96 -25.69
N ILE A 162 6.01 -8.79 -25.12
CA ILE A 162 5.03 -9.60 -25.86
C ILE A 162 3.61 -9.02 -25.80
N GLY A 163 3.43 -7.85 -25.16
CA GLY A 163 2.17 -7.12 -25.13
C GLY A 163 1.49 -7.06 -23.77
N GLY A 164 2.10 -7.58 -22.70
CA GLY A 164 1.60 -7.41 -21.33
C GLY A 164 1.57 -5.93 -20.95
N LYS A 165 0.49 -5.51 -20.27
CA LYS A 165 0.29 -4.13 -19.86
C LYS A 165 -0.20 -4.07 -18.42
N ILE A 166 0.11 -2.95 -17.78
CA ILE A 166 -0.42 -2.57 -16.48
C ILE A 166 -1.15 -1.26 -16.70
N GLU A 167 -2.47 -1.28 -16.60
CA GLU A 167 -3.32 -0.13 -16.90
C GLU A 167 -3.85 0.51 -15.61
N CYS A 168 -4.06 -0.27 -14.55
CA CYS A 168 -4.55 0.23 -13.27
C CYS A 168 -3.39 0.80 -12.43
N SER A 169 -3.63 1.94 -11.79
CA SER A 169 -2.77 2.53 -10.75
C SER A 169 -3.07 1.95 -9.36
N LEU A 170 -2.22 2.24 -8.36
CA LEU A 170 -2.55 1.93 -6.97
C LEU A 170 -3.83 2.66 -6.52
N SER A 171 -4.05 3.88 -7.00
CA SER A 171 -5.27 4.64 -6.72
C SER A 171 -6.51 3.90 -7.23
N ASP A 172 -6.44 3.28 -8.41
CA ASP A 172 -7.56 2.52 -8.97
C ASP A 172 -7.84 1.26 -8.14
N VAL A 173 -6.80 0.54 -7.71
CA VAL A 173 -6.92 -0.62 -6.81
C VAL A 173 -7.60 -0.24 -5.49
N ILE A 174 -7.20 0.88 -4.89
CA ILE A 174 -7.80 1.37 -3.64
C ILE A 174 -9.26 1.80 -3.86
N ASN A 175 -9.55 2.50 -4.96
CA ASN A 175 -10.90 2.94 -5.31
C ASN A 175 -11.86 1.78 -5.55
N ASP A 176 -11.44 0.75 -6.29
CA ASP A 176 -12.28 -0.43 -6.56
C ASP A 176 -12.65 -1.15 -5.24
N GLN A 177 -11.68 -1.28 -4.32
CA GLN A 177 -11.97 -1.76 -2.97
C GLN A 177 -12.91 -0.84 -2.20
N LEU A 178 -12.76 0.49 -2.34
CA LEU A 178 -13.64 1.43 -1.65
C LEU A 178 -15.08 1.34 -2.14
N GLU A 179 -15.29 1.26 -3.44
CA GLU A 179 -16.59 1.08 -4.05
C GLU A 179 -17.25 -0.23 -3.59
N TYR A 180 -16.48 -1.32 -3.50
CA TYR A 180 -16.96 -2.59 -3.00
C TYR A 180 -17.47 -2.51 -1.54
N PHE A 181 -16.67 -1.95 -0.62
CA PHE A 181 -17.02 -1.88 0.81
C PHE A 181 -17.98 -0.73 1.18
N ASN A 182 -18.25 0.21 0.27
CA ASN A 182 -19.30 1.23 0.47
C ASN A 182 -20.70 0.59 0.56
N LYS A 183 -20.90 -0.60 -0.01
CA LYS A 183 -22.15 -1.36 0.12
C LYS A 183 -22.20 -2.07 1.48
N LYS A 184 -23.26 -1.81 2.26
CA LYS A 184 -23.39 -2.35 3.63
C LYS A 184 -23.31 -3.87 3.68
N GLU A 185 -23.91 -4.55 2.71
CA GLU A 185 -23.88 -6.02 2.58
C GLU A 185 -22.46 -6.61 2.44
N ASN A 186 -21.48 -5.80 2.03
CA ASN A 186 -20.09 -6.22 1.86
C ASN A 186 -19.21 -5.90 3.08
N ARG A 187 -19.76 -5.23 4.10
CA ARG A 187 -19.09 -4.97 5.38
C ARG A 187 -19.56 -6.04 6.36
N VAL A 188 -18.73 -7.06 6.55
CA VAL A 188 -18.99 -8.22 7.43
C VAL A 188 -18.01 -8.19 8.59
#